data_AF-A0A4R2YNL0-F1
#
_entry.id   AF-A0A4R2YNL0-F1
#
_cell.length_a   1.000
_cell.length_b   1.000
_cell.length_c   1.000
_cell.angle_alpha   90.00
_cell.angle_beta   90.00
_cell.angle_gamma   90.00
#
_symmetry.space_group_name_H-M   'P 1'
#
loop_
_entity.id
_entity.type
_entity.pdbx_description
1 polymer ?
#
loop_
_entity_poly.entity_id
_entity_poly.type
_entity_poly.pdbx_seq_one_letter_code
_entity_poly.pdbx_strand_id
1 'polypeptide(L)'
;MPFLKKKTAKLSPEGLLLAEQENKKMLEMQRMATLQSWSVLPEDHVLVHTFQLHESPFCRQDAASLFNGWDIFSTSLVDLKDIKKLTAETSRYTGMYHNVALVLEVPRQNILGTFPRDVNFINHAGREYYNPAGAVVRPYELVDCIKSGRGKGKFRCAGGYQQLLTPANLMTQDNLIRKQYSHNEILVIGRPGLNLYAGLPPTQNIRVTKVLGVDRTLFPDYSNVHFDHMKTTEEIGKHVARLNNVPFEMI
;
A
#
# COMPACT_ATOMS: atom_id res chain seq x y z
N MET A 1 26.79 -50.67 -21.05
CA MET A 1 25.55 -49.96 -21.41
C MET A 1 25.89 -48.52 -21.74
N PRO A 2 25.59 -47.99 -22.93
CA PRO A 2 25.82 -46.58 -23.23
C PRO A 2 24.65 -45.73 -22.74
N PHE A 3 24.95 -44.69 -21.95
CA PHE A 3 24.01 -43.67 -21.53
C PHE A 3 23.60 -42.82 -22.75
N LEU A 4 22.35 -42.99 -23.21
CA LEU A 4 21.71 -42.07 -24.14
C LEU A 4 21.46 -40.73 -23.44
N LYS A 5 22.31 -39.73 -23.71
CA LYS A 5 22.00 -38.33 -23.41
C LYS A 5 20.77 -37.92 -24.23
N LYS A 6 19.61 -37.77 -23.57
CA LYS A 6 18.43 -37.13 -24.18
C LYS A 6 18.84 -35.73 -24.62
N LYS A 7 18.90 -35.48 -25.94
CA LYS A 7 18.95 -34.14 -26.49
C LYS A 7 17.63 -33.46 -26.11
N THR A 8 17.69 -32.44 -25.25
CA THR A 8 16.60 -31.48 -25.12
C THR A 8 16.41 -30.82 -26.47
N ALA A 9 15.27 -31.06 -27.11
CA ALA A 9 14.92 -30.40 -28.36
C ALA A 9 14.86 -28.89 -28.12
N LYS A 10 15.71 -28.11 -28.83
CA LYS A 10 15.58 -26.66 -28.87
C LYS A 10 14.31 -26.33 -29.64
N LEU A 11 13.41 -25.57 -29.02
CA LEU A 11 12.21 -25.03 -29.66
C LEU A 11 12.61 -24.21 -30.90
N SER A 12 11.81 -24.29 -31.96
CA SER A 12 11.93 -23.38 -33.10
C SER A 12 11.63 -21.94 -32.67
N PRO A 13 12.07 -20.91 -33.43
CA PRO A 13 11.73 -19.51 -33.15
C PRO A 13 10.22 -19.27 -32.99
N GLU A 14 9.40 -19.93 -33.81
CA GLU A 14 7.92 -19.89 -33.70
C GLU A 14 7.43 -20.56 -32.40
N GLY A 15 8.02 -21.70 -32.03
CA GLY A 15 7.71 -22.37 -30.77
C GLY A 15 8.10 -21.57 -29.53
N LEU A 16 9.19 -20.78 -29.60
CA LEU A 16 9.56 -19.84 -28.54
C LEU A 16 8.56 -18.69 -28.43
N LEU A 17 8.14 -18.11 -29.57
CA LEU A 17 7.17 -17.01 -29.60
C LEU A 17 5.81 -17.45 -29.03
N LEU A 18 5.32 -18.63 -29.40
CA LEU A 18 4.08 -19.18 -28.86
C LEU A 18 4.16 -19.42 -27.35
N ALA A 19 5.28 -19.99 -26.88
CA ALA A 19 5.50 -20.21 -25.45
C ALA A 19 5.56 -18.88 -24.67
N GLU A 20 6.17 -17.84 -25.22
CA GLU A 20 6.18 -16.50 -24.62
C GLU A 20 4.77 -15.90 -24.53
N GLN A 21 3.94 -16.06 -25.57
CA GLN A 21 2.56 -15.61 -25.58
C GLN A 21 1.69 -16.36 -24.55
N GLU A 22 1.83 -17.67 -24.47
CA GLU A 22 1.13 -18.50 -23.48
C GLU A 22 1.52 -18.12 -22.05
N ASN A 23 2.82 -17.94 -21.79
CA ASN A 23 3.33 -17.51 -20.49
C ASN A 23 2.79 -16.13 -20.10
N LYS A 24 2.74 -15.19 -21.05
CA LYS A 24 2.17 -13.85 -20.82
C LYS A 24 0.69 -13.94 -20.46
N LYS A 25 -0.08 -14.75 -21.20
CA LYS A 25 -1.52 -14.94 -20.95
C LYS A 25 -1.76 -15.57 -19.58
N MET A 26 -0.97 -16.58 -19.21
CA MET A 26 -1.05 -17.21 -17.89
C MET A 26 -0.74 -16.22 -16.77
N LEU A 27 0.30 -15.39 -16.93
CA LEU A 27 0.65 -14.34 -15.97
C LEU A 27 -0.47 -13.30 -15.82
N GLU A 28 -1.09 -12.88 -16.92
CA GLU A 28 -2.23 -11.97 -16.90
C GLU A 28 -3.45 -12.59 -16.19
N MET A 29 -3.77 -13.86 -16.46
CA MET A 29 -4.85 -14.56 -15.76
C MET A 29 -4.59 -14.67 -14.25
N GLN A 30 -3.37 -15.05 -13.86
CA GLN A 30 -2.99 -15.13 -12.44
C GLN A 30 -3.06 -13.76 -11.76
N ARG A 31 -2.63 -12.70 -12.45
CA ARG A 31 -2.73 -11.33 -11.98
C ARG A 31 -4.18 -10.92 -11.75
N MET A 32 -5.05 -11.19 -12.71
CA MET A 32 -6.48 -10.89 -12.62
C MET A 32 -7.16 -11.65 -11.48
N ALA A 33 -6.84 -12.94 -11.31
CA ALA A 33 -7.32 -13.73 -10.18
C ALA A 33 -6.84 -13.17 -8.84
N THR A 34 -5.58 -12.73 -8.77
CA THR A 34 -5.01 -12.09 -7.58
C THR A 34 -5.75 -10.80 -7.26
N LEU A 35 -5.93 -9.90 -8.24
CA LEU A 35 -6.71 -8.67 -8.06
C LEU A 35 -8.16 -8.97 -7.67
N GLN A 36 -8.79 -10.00 -8.25
CA GLN A 36 -10.13 -10.44 -7.86
C GLN A 36 -10.23 -10.80 -6.38
N SER A 37 -9.20 -11.39 -5.79
CA SER A 37 -9.19 -11.70 -4.35
C SER A 37 -9.21 -10.45 -3.45
N TRP A 38 -8.88 -9.26 -3.98
CA TRP A 38 -8.99 -7.98 -3.27
C TRP A 38 -10.38 -7.34 -3.36
N SER A 39 -11.34 -7.95 -4.05
CA SER A 39 -12.70 -7.38 -4.20
C SER A 39 -13.51 -7.43 -2.91
N VAL A 40 -13.25 -8.42 -2.07
CA VAL A 40 -13.91 -8.64 -0.78
C VAL A 40 -12.85 -9.10 0.20
N LEU A 41 -12.59 -8.29 1.21
CA LEU A 41 -11.72 -8.64 2.32
C LEU A 41 -12.53 -9.30 3.44
N PRO A 42 -11.90 -10.12 4.30
CA PRO A 42 -12.51 -10.53 5.56
C PRO A 42 -12.99 -9.31 6.36
N GLU A 43 -14.05 -9.46 7.17
CA GLU A 43 -14.72 -8.36 7.88
C GLU A 43 -13.76 -7.50 8.73
N ASP A 44 -12.83 -8.14 9.43
CA ASP A 44 -11.86 -7.45 10.29
C ASP A 44 -10.62 -6.96 9.55
N HIS A 45 -10.51 -7.22 8.24
CA HIS A 45 -9.38 -6.81 7.43
C HIS A 45 -9.67 -5.49 6.73
N VAL A 46 -8.83 -4.50 7.00
CA VAL A 46 -8.98 -3.15 6.46
C VAL A 46 -7.71 -2.67 5.78
N LEU A 47 -7.87 -1.91 4.70
CA LEU A 47 -6.78 -1.12 4.11
C LEU A 47 -6.69 0.21 4.83
N VAL A 48 -5.50 0.54 5.34
CA VAL A 48 -5.28 1.78 6.07
C VAL A 48 -4.12 2.58 5.50
N HIS A 49 -4.31 3.90 5.41
CA HIS A 49 -3.21 4.84 5.30
C HIS A 49 -3.02 5.52 6.66
N THR A 50 -1.82 5.41 7.21
CA THR A 50 -1.51 5.99 8.52
C THR A 50 -0.69 7.25 8.35
N PHE A 51 -0.94 8.25 9.17
CA PHE A 51 -0.16 9.48 9.17
C PHE A 51 0.17 9.90 10.61
N GLN A 52 1.22 10.70 10.74
CA GLN A 52 1.69 11.22 12.01
C GLN A 52 1.34 12.71 12.15
N LEU A 53 0.92 13.09 13.37
CA LEU A 53 0.89 14.45 13.91
C LEU A 53 0.12 15.52 13.08
N HIS A 54 -0.07 16.67 13.72
CA HIS A 54 -0.91 17.81 13.32
C HIS A 54 -0.49 18.51 12.01
N GLU A 55 0.70 18.25 11.48
CA GLU A 55 1.20 18.85 10.23
C GLU A 55 0.76 18.09 8.98
N SER A 56 0.17 16.90 9.17
CA SER A 56 -0.36 16.12 8.06
C SER A 56 -1.40 16.91 7.26
N PRO A 57 -1.37 16.86 5.92
CA PRO A 57 -2.37 17.53 5.09
C PRO A 57 -3.80 17.03 5.37
N PHE A 58 -3.94 15.81 5.90
CA PHE A 58 -5.22 15.24 6.33
C PHE A 58 -5.85 15.96 7.53
N CYS A 59 -5.09 16.78 8.26
CA CYS A 59 -5.63 17.63 9.34
C CYS A 59 -6.23 18.95 8.82
N ARG A 60 -6.09 19.25 7.53
CA ARG A 60 -6.49 20.54 6.94
C ARG A 60 -7.50 20.39 5.81
N GLN A 61 -7.55 19.22 5.17
CA GLN A 61 -8.37 18.98 4.00
C GLN A 61 -8.97 17.57 4.04
N ASP A 62 -10.07 17.38 3.31
CA ASP A 62 -10.65 16.07 3.05
C ASP A 62 -9.62 15.12 2.44
N ALA A 63 -9.49 13.93 3.01
CA ALA A 63 -8.44 13.00 2.67
C ALA A 63 -8.70 12.31 1.33
N ALA A 64 -9.97 12.05 0.98
CA ALA A 64 -10.30 11.49 -0.33
C ALA A 64 -9.83 12.42 -1.45
N SER A 65 -10.06 13.74 -1.32
CA SER A 65 -9.59 14.75 -2.26
C SER A 65 -8.06 14.73 -2.42
N LEU A 66 -7.32 14.57 -1.32
CA LEU A 66 -5.86 14.46 -1.35
C LEU A 66 -5.39 13.18 -2.05
N PHE A 67 -5.90 12.01 -1.64
CA PHE A 67 -5.50 10.72 -2.24
C PHE A 67 -5.75 10.71 -3.74
N ASN A 68 -6.89 11.23 -4.20
CA ASN A 68 -7.24 11.22 -5.62
C ASN A 68 -6.38 12.18 -6.48
N GLY A 69 -5.62 13.08 -5.84
CA GLY A 69 -4.62 13.92 -6.50
C GLY A 69 -3.21 13.35 -6.50
N TRP A 70 -2.94 12.32 -5.68
CA TRP A 70 -1.61 11.75 -5.50
C TRP A 70 -1.27 10.73 -6.58
N ASP A 71 0.00 10.66 -7.00
CA ASP A 71 0.42 9.69 -8.01
C ASP A 71 0.37 8.27 -7.45
N ILE A 72 1.16 7.99 -6.40
CA ILE A 72 1.14 6.74 -5.63
C ILE A 72 1.23 7.07 -4.14
N PHE A 73 0.59 6.27 -3.29
CA PHE A 73 0.77 6.30 -1.85
C PHE A 73 0.70 4.91 -1.23
N SER A 74 1.20 4.80 -0.01
CA SER A 74 1.33 3.54 0.70
C SER A 74 0.12 3.31 1.60
N THR A 75 -0.37 2.07 1.61
CA THR A 75 -1.37 1.58 2.58
C THR A 75 -0.88 0.29 3.20
N SER A 76 -1.52 -0.16 4.26
CA SER A 76 -1.28 -1.47 4.87
C SER A 76 -2.59 -2.23 4.98
N LEU A 77 -2.56 -3.54 4.76
CA LEU A 77 -3.65 -4.43 5.13
C LEU A 77 -3.49 -4.79 6.61
N VAL A 78 -4.50 -4.51 7.42
CA VAL A 78 -4.48 -4.74 8.87
C VAL A 78 -5.65 -5.62 9.25
N ASP A 79 -5.37 -6.66 10.04
CA ASP A 79 -6.39 -7.45 10.75
C ASP A 79 -6.66 -6.79 12.11
N LEU A 80 -7.84 -6.20 12.27
CA LEU A 80 -8.24 -5.53 13.50
C LEU A 80 -8.32 -6.48 14.71
N LYS A 81 -8.51 -7.80 14.49
CA LYS A 81 -8.47 -8.79 15.59
C LYS A 81 -7.05 -9.10 16.09
N ASP A 82 -6.04 -8.78 15.29
CA ASP A 82 -4.64 -8.95 15.69
C ASP A 82 -4.19 -7.82 16.63
N ILE A 83 -4.87 -6.67 16.60
CA ILE A 83 -4.63 -5.54 17.51
C ILE A 83 -5.13 -5.90 18.91
N LYS A 84 -4.21 -6.31 19.79
CA LYS A 84 -4.55 -6.66 21.18
C LYS A 84 -4.85 -5.41 22.00
N LYS A 85 -5.63 -5.59 23.08
CA LYS A 85 -5.83 -4.52 24.06
C LYS A 85 -4.49 -4.07 24.61
N LEU A 86 -4.33 -2.76 24.75
CA LEU A 86 -3.15 -2.18 25.35
C LEU A 86 -3.09 -2.57 26.83
N THR A 87 -1.97 -3.13 27.28
CA THR A 87 -1.73 -3.51 28.68
C THR A 87 -0.50 -2.77 29.23
N ALA A 88 -0.27 -2.85 30.54
CA ALA A 88 0.88 -2.24 31.21
C ALA A 88 2.24 -2.77 30.73
N GLU A 89 2.26 -3.92 30.06
CA GLU A 89 3.44 -4.67 29.71
C GLU A 89 3.71 -4.54 28.20
N THR A 90 4.53 -3.54 27.84
CA THR A 90 5.15 -3.30 26.52
C THR A 90 4.22 -2.88 25.36
N SER A 91 4.84 -2.39 24.29
CA SER A 91 4.18 -1.89 23.08
C SER A 91 3.40 -2.99 22.35
N ARG A 92 2.16 -2.71 21.92
CA ARG A 92 1.37 -3.66 21.11
C ARG A 92 1.69 -3.58 19.62
N TYR A 93 1.62 -4.71 18.93
CA TYR A 93 1.59 -4.75 17.47
C TYR A 93 0.24 -4.21 16.98
N THR A 94 0.28 -3.40 15.92
CA THR A 94 -0.92 -2.75 15.35
C THR A 94 -1.05 -2.99 13.85
N GLY A 95 0.00 -3.48 13.18
CA GLY A 95 0.08 -3.55 11.70
C GLY A 95 0.06 -2.17 11.00
N MET A 96 -0.01 -1.09 11.77
CA MET A 96 -0.07 0.30 11.31
C MET A 96 1.30 0.93 11.48
N TYR A 97 1.72 1.89 10.63
CA TYR A 97 2.98 2.60 10.82
C TYR A 97 2.88 3.76 11.84
N HIS A 98 1.72 4.42 11.92
CA HIS A 98 1.39 5.48 12.88
C HIS A 98 0.06 5.24 13.61
N ASN A 99 -0.26 6.09 14.59
CA ASN A 99 -1.38 5.88 15.52
C ASN A 99 -2.75 6.33 14.98
N VAL A 100 -2.78 7.18 13.95
CA VAL A 100 -4.03 7.59 13.29
C VAL A 100 -4.07 7.00 11.90
N ALA A 101 -5.16 6.33 11.57
CA ALA A 101 -5.36 5.60 10.34
C ALA A 101 -6.65 6.04 9.63
N LEU A 102 -6.54 6.33 8.34
CA LEU A 102 -7.66 6.48 7.43
C LEU A 102 -7.97 5.09 6.86
N VAL A 103 -9.15 4.55 7.13
CA VAL A 103 -9.61 3.30 6.53
C VAL A 103 -10.15 3.59 5.14
N LEU A 104 -9.62 2.86 4.15
CA LEU A 104 -9.83 3.16 2.74
C LEU A 104 -10.57 2.05 2.04
N GLU A 105 -11.50 2.46 1.17
CA GLU A 105 -12.01 1.60 0.11
C GLU A 105 -11.21 1.88 -1.16
N VAL A 106 -10.37 0.90 -1.54
CA VAL A 106 -9.45 1.01 -2.66
C VAL A 106 -9.95 0.12 -3.81
N PRO A 107 -10.29 0.69 -4.97
CA PRO A 107 -10.61 -0.11 -6.14
C PRO A 107 -9.40 -0.95 -6.57
N ARG A 108 -9.65 -2.20 -6.99
CA ARG A 108 -8.58 -3.15 -7.34
C ARG A 108 -7.64 -2.63 -8.44
N GLN A 109 -8.18 -1.87 -9.39
CA GLN A 109 -7.37 -1.25 -10.45
C GLN A 109 -6.35 -0.25 -9.89
N ASN A 110 -6.61 0.35 -8.73
CA ASN A 110 -5.69 1.29 -8.08
C ASN A 110 -4.53 0.59 -7.37
N ILE A 111 -4.59 -0.72 -7.11
CA ILE A 111 -3.50 -1.45 -6.44
C ILE A 111 -2.38 -1.69 -7.44
N LEU A 112 -1.21 -1.09 -7.23
CA LEU A 112 -0.03 -1.27 -8.07
C LEU A 112 0.79 -2.49 -7.67
N GLY A 113 0.99 -2.66 -6.35
CA GLY A 113 1.81 -3.72 -5.80
C GLY A 113 1.56 -3.93 -4.31
N THR A 114 1.86 -5.14 -3.82
CA THR A 114 1.59 -5.59 -2.45
C THR A 114 2.80 -6.32 -1.91
N PHE A 115 3.32 -5.89 -0.76
CA PHE A 115 4.59 -6.32 -0.21
C PHE A 115 4.44 -6.60 1.29
N PRO A 116 5.02 -7.69 1.83
CA PRO A 116 4.88 -8.02 3.25
C PRO A 116 5.67 -7.09 4.19
N ARG A 117 6.32 -6.05 3.65
CA ARG A 117 7.09 -5.02 4.37
C ARG A 117 7.22 -3.77 3.51
N ASP A 118 7.65 -2.67 4.12
CA ASP A 118 8.05 -1.44 3.43
C ASP A 118 9.12 -1.70 2.34
N VAL A 119 8.88 -1.13 1.16
CA VAL A 119 9.71 -1.23 -0.05
C VAL A 119 10.25 0.13 -0.51
N ASN A 120 10.26 1.13 0.37
CA ASN A 120 10.94 2.41 0.18
C ASN A 120 10.62 3.07 -1.17
N PHE A 121 9.36 3.02 -1.61
CA PHE A 121 8.95 3.52 -2.91
C PHE A 121 9.05 5.06 -2.97
N ILE A 122 9.32 5.60 -4.17
CA ILE A 122 9.38 7.04 -4.42
C ILE A 122 8.02 7.50 -4.97
N ASN A 123 7.08 7.74 -4.05
CA ASN A 123 5.65 8.00 -4.32
C ASN A 123 5.36 9.02 -5.44
N HIS A 124 6.17 10.07 -5.54
CA HIS A 124 6.02 11.17 -6.51
C HIS A 124 7.27 11.38 -7.36
N ALA A 125 7.93 10.29 -7.75
CA ALA A 125 9.06 10.34 -8.67
C ALA A 125 8.72 11.16 -9.92
N GLY A 126 9.64 12.04 -10.32
CA GLY A 126 9.45 12.95 -11.45
C GLY A 126 8.86 14.32 -11.11
N ARG A 127 8.39 14.54 -9.87
CA ARG A 127 7.95 15.85 -9.38
C ARG A 127 9.04 16.59 -8.64
N GLU A 128 8.91 17.91 -8.63
CA GLU A 128 9.74 18.79 -7.83
C GLU A 128 9.69 18.38 -6.34
N TYR A 129 10.87 18.22 -5.73
CA TYR A 129 11.06 17.73 -4.36
C TYR A 129 10.35 16.41 -4.02
N TYR A 130 9.93 15.61 -5.01
CA TYR A 130 9.09 14.42 -4.80
C TYR A 130 7.81 14.73 -3.99
N ASN A 131 7.23 15.90 -4.22
CA ASN A 131 6.04 16.37 -3.53
C ASN A 131 4.79 16.20 -4.42
N PRO A 132 3.64 15.74 -3.87
CA PRO A 132 2.40 15.60 -4.65
C PRO A 132 1.91 16.90 -5.30
N ALA A 133 2.15 18.04 -4.66
CA ALA A 133 1.80 19.37 -5.18
C ALA A 133 2.89 19.98 -6.08
N GLY A 134 4.06 19.34 -6.18
CA GLY A 134 5.17 19.81 -6.99
C GLY A 134 4.91 19.69 -8.49
N ALA A 135 5.50 20.60 -9.26
CA ALA A 135 5.44 20.56 -10.72
C ALA A 135 6.14 19.30 -11.26
N VAL A 136 5.70 18.79 -12.41
CA VAL A 136 6.38 17.67 -13.08
C VAL A 136 7.63 18.20 -13.78
N VAL A 137 8.81 17.74 -13.33
CA VAL A 137 10.12 18.19 -13.84
C VAL A 137 10.87 17.08 -14.60
N ARG A 138 10.55 15.81 -14.33
CA ARG A 138 11.08 14.65 -15.07
C ARG A 138 9.93 13.73 -15.46
N PRO A 139 9.27 13.97 -16.61
CA PRO A 139 8.23 13.08 -17.08
C PRO A 139 8.80 11.66 -17.23
N TYR A 140 7.95 10.65 -17.01
CA TYR A 140 8.29 9.22 -17.04
C TYR A 140 9.08 8.64 -15.87
N GLU A 141 9.70 9.47 -15.02
CA GLU A 141 10.53 8.95 -13.93
C GLU A 141 9.77 7.98 -13.01
N LEU A 142 8.49 8.24 -12.74
CA LEU A 142 7.64 7.34 -11.96
C LEU A 142 7.53 5.94 -12.59
N VAL A 143 7.30 5.88 -13.90
CA VAL A 143 7.19 4.61 -14.64
C VAL A 143 8.52 3.87 -14.62
N ASP A 144 9.63 4.60 -14.75
CA ASP A 144 10.97 4.01 -14.69
C ASP A 144 11.28 3.45 -13.30
N CYS A 145 10.91 4.15 -12.22
CA CYS A 145 11.02 3.63 -10.85
C CYS A 145 10.24 2.32 -10.70
N ILE A 146 8.98 2.31 -11.16
CA ILE A 146 8.10 1.13 -11.09
C ILE A 146 8.74 -0.07 -11.80
N LYS A 147 9.22 0.11 -13.03
CA LYS A 147 9.78 -0.98 -13.85
C LYS A 147 11.16 -1.43 -13.37
N SER A 148 12.05 -0.49 -13.04
CA SER A 148 13.43 -0.80 -12.65
C SER A 148 13.58 -1.30 -11.21
N GLY A 149 12.55 -1.07 -10.39
CA GLY A 149 12.56 -1.33 -8.95
C GLY A 149 13.34 -0.28 -8.15
N ARG A 150 13.69 0.88 -8.72
CA ARG A 150 14.43 1.92 -8.01
C ARG A 150 13.58 2.55 -6.89
N GLY A 151 14.07 2.45 -5.66
CA GLY A 151 13.48 3.09 -4.47
C GLY A 151 14.33 4.23 -3.92
N LYS A 152 13.99 4.70 -2.72
CA LYS A 152 14.72 5.75 -2.00
C LYS A 152 16.16 5.30 -1.66
N GLY A 153 17.11 6.23 -1.73
CA GLY A 153 18.51 5.97 -1.43
C GLY A 153 19.11 4.90 -2.35
N LYS A 154 19.68 3.84 -1.75
CA LYS A 154 20.27 2.69 -2.47
C LYS A 154 19.30 1.50 -2.58
N PHE A 155 18.04 1.65 -2.18
CA PHE A 155 17.07 0.55 -2.18
C PHE A 155 16.71 0.13 -3.62
N ARG A 156 16.56 -1.18 -3.84
CA ARG A 156 16.08 -1.73 -5.10
C ARG A 156 15.13 -2.91 -4.87
N CYS A 157 13.92 -2.81 -5.40
CA CYS A 157 12.92 -3.87 -5.39
C CYS A 157 13.18 -4.83 -6.56
N ALA A 158 13.66 -6.04 -6.26
CA ALA A 158 13.91 -7.07 -7.28
C ALA A 158 12.59 -7.43 -7.99
N GLY A 159 12.60 -7.41 -9.33
CA GLY A 159 11.39 -7.65 -10.14
C GLY A 159 10.49 -6.42 -10.35
N GLY A 160 10.87 -5.25 -9.84
CA GLY A 160 10.08 -4.02 -9.98
C GLY A 160 8.95 -3.92 -8.95
N TYR A 161 8.08 -2.92 -9.07
CA TYR A 161 7.03 -2.65 -8.09
C TYR A 161 5.64 -3.21 -8.47
N GLN A 162 5.48 -3.80 -9.64
CA GLN A 162 4.23 -4.45 -10.09
C GLN A 162 4.14 -5.91 -9.62
N GLN A 163 4.27 -6.12 -8.31
CA GLN A 163 4.22 -7.44 -7.68
C GLN A 163 2.95 -7.57 -6.85
N LEU A 164 2.17 -8.62 -7.07
CA LEU A 164 0.87 -8.80 -6.43
C LEU A 164 0.81 -10.13 -5.67
N LEU A 165 0.30 -10.04 -4.46
CA LEU A 165 -0.07 -11.12 -3.56
C LEU A 165 -1.57 -11.03 -3.34
N THR A 166 -2.20 -12.17 -3.05
CA THR A 166 -3.56 -12.17 -2.50
C THR A 166 -3.54 -11.62 -1.07
N PRO A 167 -4.65 -11.09 -0.52
CA PRO A 167 -4.71 -10.65 0.87
C PRO A 167 -4.22 -11.72 1.85
N ALA A 168 -4.66 -12.98 1.65
CA ALA A 168 -4.26 -14.10 2.50
C ALA A 168 -2.75 -14.39 2.45
N ASN A 169 -2.14 -14.32 1.26
CA ASN A 169 -0.70 -14.53 1.11
C ASN A 169 0.10 -13.36 1.70
N LEU A 170 -0.38 -12.13 1.53
CA LEU A 170 0.23 -10.95 2.12
C LEU A 170 0.25 -11.06 3.65
N MET A 171 -0.90 -11.33 4.27
CA MET A 171 -1.00 -11.50 5.73
C MET A 171 -0.16 -12.68 6.22
N THR A 172 -0.14 -13.79 5.49
CA THR A 172 0.70 -14.95 5.85
C THR A 172 2.18 -14.57 5.88
N GLN A 173 2.66 -13.86 4.85
CA GLN A 173 4.06 -13.46 4.77
C GLN A 173 4.43 -12.36 5.78
N ASP A 174 3.55 -11.36 5.97
CA ASP A 174 3.68 -10.33 7.01
C ASP A 174 3.82 -10.99 8.39
N ASN A 175 2.95 -11.95 8.70
CA ASN A 175 2.94 -12.64 9.99
C ASN A 175 4.26 -13.35 10.33
N LEU A 176 5.00 -13.81 9.32
CA LEU A 176 6.30 -14.45 9.47
C LEU A 176 7.42 -13.46 9.80
N ILE A 177 7.29 -12.20 9.37
CA ILE A 177 8.36 -11.19 9.46
C ILE A 177 8.01 -9.97 10.32
N ARG A 178 6.78 -9.87 10.84
CA ARG A 178 6.30 -8.72 11.63
C ARG A 178 7.04 -8.43 12.94
N LYS A 179 7.89 -9.35 13.41
CA LYS A 179 8.82 -9.06 14.52
C LYS A 179 9.99 -8.17 14.09
N GLN A 180 10.28 -8.12 12.80
CA GLN A 180 11.37 -7.34 12.19
C GLN A 180 10.85 -6.09 11.49
N TYR A 181 9.61 -6.12 11.00
CA TYR A 181 8.96 -5.03 10.27
C TYR A 181 7.63 -4.69 10.93
N SER A 182 7.30 -3.40 11.04
CA SER A 182 6.13 -2.97 11.79
C SER A 182 4.80 -3.07 11.02
N HIS A 183 4.85 -3.24 9.70
CA HIS A 183 3.70 -3.25 8.81
C HIS A 183 4.08 -3.81 7.42
N ASN A 184 3.07 -4.28 6.68
CA ASN A 184 3.14 -4.53 5.24
C ASN A 184 2.90 -3.24 4.44
N GLU A 185 3.28 -3.22 3.17
CA GLU A 185 3.07 -2.09 2.28
C GLU A 185 2.34 -2.49 1.00
N ILE A 186 1.27 -1.75 0.68
CA ILE A 186 0.50 -1.84 -0.54
C ILE A 186 0.59 -0.48 -1.22
N LEU A 187 1.16 -0.46 -2.42
CA LEU A 187 1.28 0.73 -3.24
C LEU A 187 -0.03 0.93 -4.00
N VAL A 188 -0.66 2.10 -3.81
CA VAL A 188 -1.95 2.46 -4.38
C VAL A 188 -1.79 3.70 -5.24
N ILE A 189 -2.34 3.66 -6.45
CA ILE A 189 -2.43 4.81 -7.35
C ILE A 189 -3.64 5.65 -6.94
N GLY A 190 -3.38 6.93 -6.68
CA GLY A 190 -4.41 7.88 -6.30
C GLY A 190 -5.26 8.36 -7.48
N ARG A 191 -4.59 8.75 -8.57
CA ARG A 191 -5.23 9.36 -9.73
C ARG A 191 -6.26 8.44 -10.41
N PRO A 192 -7.51 8.90 -10.63
CA PRO A 192 -8.52 8.15 -11.39
C PRO A 192 -8.24 8.20 -12.91
N GLY A 193 -8.87 7.29 -13.65
CA GLY A 193 -8.86 7.26 -15.12
C GLY A 193 -7.69 6.52 -15.77
N LEU A 194 -6.82 5.86 -14.98
CA LEU A 194 -5.69 5.09 -15.49
C LEU A 194 -6.07 3.61 -15.68
N ASN A 195 -5.63 3.01 -16.78
CA ASN A 195 -5.87 1.59 -17.04
C ASN A 195 -4.59 0.78 -16.87
N LEU A 196 -4.40 0.20 -15.68
CA LEU A 196 -3.23 -0.60 -15.34
C LEU A 196 -3.35 -2.05 -15.80
N TYR A 197 -4.54 -2.62 -15.62
CA TYR A 197 -4.83 -4.01 -15.90
C TYR A 197 -5.99 -4.10 -16.88
N ALA A 198 -5.74 -4.72 -18.03
CA ALA A 198 -6.75 -4.91 -19.06
C ALA A 198 -7.94 -5.73 -18.51
N GLY A 199 -9.15 -5.35 -18.90
CA GLY A 199 -10.39 -6.02 -18.47
C GLY A 199 -10.95 -5.55 -17.12
N LEU A 200 -10.25 -4.67 -16.40
CA LEU A 200 -10.82 -3.95 -15.25
C LEU A 200 -11.27 -2.54 -15.66
N PRO A 201 -12.27 -1.96 -14.97
CA PRO A 201 -12.53 -0.53 -15.06
C PRO A 201 -11.25 0.27 -14.75
N PRO A 202 -11.04 1.45 -15.38
CA PRO A 202 -9.95 2.36 -15.01
C PRO A 202 -9.94 2.69 -13.51
N THR A 203 -8.81 3.18 -13.01
CA THR A 203 -8.67 3.59 -11.60
C THR A 203 -9.79 4.55 -11.23
N GLN A 204 -10.31 4.41 -10.03
CA GLN A 204 -11.45 5.19 -9.56
C GLN A 204 -11.06 5.98 -8.32
N ASN A 205 -11.97 6.85 -7.90
CA ASN A 205 -11.78 7.61 -6.67
C ASN A 205 -11.72 6.67 -5.47
N ILE A 206 -10.69 6.83 -4.64
CA ILE A 206 -10.55 6.18 -3.34
C ILE A 206 -11.45 6.91 -2.34
N ARG A 207 -12.13 6.14 -1.50
CA ARG A 207 -13.00 6.67 -0.43
C ARG A 207 -12.40 6.39 0.93
N VAL A 208 -12.62 7.31 1.86
CA VAL A 208 -12.40 7.10 3.28
C VAL A 208 -13.71 6.65 3.89
N THR A 209 -13.70 5.56 4.66
CA THR A 209 -14.92 5.01 5.27
C THR A 209 -14.99 5.24 6.77
N LYS A 210 -13.84 5.30 7.44
CA LYS A 210 -13.71 5.64 8.86
C LYS A 210 -12.30 6.10 9.20
N VAL A 211 -12.17 6.73 10.37
CA VAL A 211 -10.87 7.04 10.97
C VAL A 211 -10.69 6.18 12.22
N LEU A 212 -9.52 5.55 12.35
CA LEU A 212 -9.14 4.78 13.53
C LEU A 212 -8.05 5.50 14.30
N GLY A 213 -8.17 5.49 15.63
CA GLY A 213 -7.10 5.81 16.56
C GLY A 213 -6.59 4.54 17.25
N VAL A 214 -5.28 4.32 17.26
CA VAL A 214 -4.65 3.14 17.86
C VAL A 214 -3.34 3.54 18.54
N ASP A 215 -3.35 3.68 19.87
CA ASP A 215 -2.12 3.95 20.61
C ASP A 215 -1.28 2.67 20.76
N ARG A 216 0.03 2.80 20.51
CA ARG A 216 0.99 1.70 20.66
C ARG A 216 1.51 1.54 22.08
N THR A 217 1.48 2.60 22.88
CA THR A 217 1.99 2.67 24.26
C THR A 217 0.97 3.40 25.14
N LEU A 218 0.96 3.09 26.44
CA LEU A 218 0.02 3.70 27.41
C LEU A 218 0.21 5.20 27.59
N PHE A 219 1.47 5.65 27.47
CA PHE A 219 1.86 7.04 27.59
C PHE A 219 2.63 7.42 26.33
N PRO A 220 1.95 7.73 25.22
CA PRO A 220 2.64 8.30 24.08
C PRO A 220 3.26 9.63 24.51
N ASP A 221 4.54 9.82 24.20
CA ASP A 221 5.24 11.05 24.56
C ASP A 221 4.81 12.19 23.62
N TYR A 222 3.99 13.10 24.15
CA TYR A 222 3.52 14.30 23.46
C TYR A 222 4.23 15.57 23.94
N SER A 223 5.29 15.45 24.75
CA SER A 223 5.99 16.61 25.35
C SER A 223 6.56 17.60 24.33
N ASN A 224 6.84 17.14 23.11
CA ASN A 224 7.37 17.96 22.01
C ASN A 224 6.27 18.59 21.12
N VAL A 225 4.99 18.41 21.44
CA VAL A 225 3.88 19.01 20.66
C VAL A 225 3.54 20.39 21.24
N HIS A 226 3.60 21.43 20.39
CA HIS A 226 3.25 22.80 20.77
C HIS A 226 1.84 22.87 21.38
N PHE A 227 1.63 23.75 22.37
CA PHE A 227 0.41 23.72 23.17
C PHE A 227 -0.87 24.04 22.40
N ASP A 228 -0.76 24.78 21.30
CA ASP A 228 -1.86 25.15 20.40
C ASP A 228 -2.27 24.06 19.39
N HIS A 229 -1.59 22.91 19.39
CA HIS A 229 -1.85 21.84 18.44
C HIS A 229 -2.65 20.71 19.10
N MET A 230 -3.47 19.99 18.31
CA MET A 230 -4.09 18.74 18.76
C MET A 230 -3.01 17.78 19.26
N LYS A 231 -3.18 17.24 20.47
CA LYS A 231 -2.12 16.53 21.20
C LYS A 231 -2.31 15.03 21.17
N THR A 232 -3.54 14.54 21.22
CA THR A 232 -3.80 13.11 21.35
C THR A 232 -4.21 12.46 20.03
N THR A 233 -3.97 11.16 19.92
CA THR A 233 -4.48 10.31 18.83
C THR A 233 -5.99 10.48 18.66
N GLU A 234 -6.72 10.55 19.77
CA GLU A 234 -8.18 10.71 19.79
C GLU A 234 -8.62 12.09 19.27
N GLU A 235 -7.99 13.18 19.72
CA GLU A 235 -8.30 14.54 19.26
C GLU A 235 -8.10 14.69 17.76
N ILE A 236 -6.94 14.22 17.27
CA ILE A 236 -6.59 14.26 15.84
C ILE A 236 -7.57 13.38 15.06
N GLY A 237 -7.80 12.15 15.51
CA GLY A 237 -8.72 11.22 14.84
C GLY A 237 -10.14 11.77 14.73
N LYS A 238 -10.69 12.34 15.81
CA LYS A 238 -12.01 13.00 15.82
C LYS A 238 -12.06 14.22 14.91
N HIS A 239 -10.99 14.99 14.82
CA HIS A 239 -10.91 16.15 13.92
C HIS A 239 -10.91 15.71 12.45
N VAL A 240 -10.05 14.76 12.10
CA VAL A 240 -9.95 14.25 10.73
C VAL A 240 -11.24 13.54 10.31
N ALA A 241 -11.88 12.78 11.21
CA ALA A 241 -13.18 12.17 10.96
C ALA A 241 -14.26 13.20 10.61
N ARG A 242 -14.28 14.34 11.32
CA ARG A 242 -15.18 15.46 11.02
C ARG A 242 -14.90 16.07 9.65
N LEU A 243 -13.64 16.28 9.27
CA LEU A 243 -13.27 16.81 7.95
C LEU A 243 -13.72 15.92 6.79
N ASN A 244 -13.72 14.60 7.00
CA ASN A 244 -14.09 13.61 6.00
C ASN A 244 -15.57 13.19 6.09
N ASN A 245 -16.32 13.70 7.07
CA ASN A 245 -17.71 13.31 7.37
C ASN A 245 -17.89 11.78 7.53
N VAL A 246 -17.00 11.15 8.32
CA VAL A 246 -16.98 9.70 8.60
C VAL A 246 -16.91 9.44 10.10
N PRO A 247 -17.24 8.23 10.59
CA PRO A 247 -17.08 7.89 11.99
C PRO A 247 -15.60 7.82 12.41
N PHE A 248 -15.36 8.12 13.69
CA PHE A 248 -14.10 7.87 14.39
C PHE A 248 -14.28 6.71 15.37
N GLU A 249 -13.27 5.85 15.48
CA GLU A 249 -13.25 4.72 16.43
C GLU A 249 -11.84 4.61 17.05
N MET A 250 -11.80 4.38 18.37
CA MET A 250 -10.57 4.12 19.12
C MET A 250 -10.49 2.62 19.46
N ILE A 251 -9.32 2.01 19.25
CA ILE A 251 -9.03 0.58 19.49
C ILE A 251 -7.95 0.44 20.57
#